data_AF-A0A8K0KQM9-F1
#
_entry.id   AF-A0A8K0KQM9-F1
#
_cell.length_a   1.000
_cell.length_b   1.000
_cell.length_c   1.000
_cell.angle_alpha   90.00
_cell.angle_beta   90.00
_cell.angle_gamma   90.00
#
_symmetry.space_group_name_H-M   'P 1'
#
loop_
_entity.id
_entity.type
_entity.pdbx_description
1 polymer ?
#
loop_
_entity_poly.entity_id
_entity_poly.type
_entity_poly.pdbx_seq_one_letter_code
_entity_poly.pdbx_strand_id
1 'polypeptide(L)'
;MKWQDKRPVLMISSNPELAENVVPSTSKNKKGEIVMKPKSVLAYNKAKKGVDVSDQMSSYCTCIRRTLKWYKKLAIELLMG
;
A
#
# COMPACT_ATOMS: atom_id res chain seq x y z
N MET A 1 7.94 8.23 -14.79
CA MET A 1 6.82 9.20 -14.75
C MET A 1 6.97 10.13 -13.53
N LYS A 2 6.84 11.45 -13.72
CA LYS A 2 6.79 12.43 -12.62
C LYS A 2 5.39 13.04 -12.56
N TRP A 3 4.70 12.87 -11.44
CA TRP A 3 3.36 13.41 -11.22
C TRP A 3 3.32 14.21 -9.91
N GLN A 4 2.47 15.22 -9.82
CA GLN A 4 2.37 16.08 -8.65
C GLN A 4 0.96 16.00 -8.07
N ASP A 5 0.87 15.47 -6.83
CA ASP A 5 -0.31 15.62 -5.98
C ASP A 5 -0.10 16.87 -5.09
N LYS A 6 -0.30 16.77 -3.78
CA LYS A 6 0.24 17.73 -2.79
C LYS A 6 1.77 17.82 -2.80
N ARG A 7 2.47 16.76 -3.22
CA ARG A 7 3.92 16.64 -3.29
C ARG A 7 4.31 15.93 -4.60
N PRO A 8 5.51 16.14 -5.14
CA PRO A 8 5.97 15.41 -6.31
C PRO A 8 6.13 13.92 -6.00
N VAL A 9 5.61 13.08 -6.89
CA VAL A 9 5.67 11.61 -6.85
C VAL A 9 6.36 11.12 -8.12
N LEU A 10 7.38 10.27 -7.95
CA LEU A 10 8.11 9.63 -9.04
C LEU A 10 7.71 8.15 -9.08
N MET A 11 7.33 7.67 -10.26
CA MET A 11 6.95 6.27 -10.48
C MET A 11 7.83 5.67 -11.58
N ILE A 12 8.28 4.44 -11.33
CA ILE A 12 8.99 3.57 -12.28
C ILE A 12 8.12 2.34 -12.49
N SER A 13 7.97 1.90 -13.73
CA SER A 13 7.25 0.67 -14.07
C SER A 13 7.87 0.05 -15.31
N SER A 14 7.88 -1.28 -15.36
CA SER A 14 8.24 -2.06 -16.56
C SER A 14 7.06 -2.28 -17.50
N ASN A 15 5.82 -1.97 -17.07
CA ASN A 15 4.63 -2.15 -17.89
C ASN A 15 4.37 -0.89 -18.73
N PRO A 16 4.45 -0.98 -20.08
CA PRO A 16 4.24 0.17 -20.97
C PRO A 16 2.85 0.82 -20.85
N GLU A 17 1.80 0.03 -20.56
CA GLU A 17 0.42 0.55 -20.47
C GLU A 17 0.20 1.51 -19.29
N LEU A 18 1.09 1.47 -18.29
CA LEU A 18 1.01 2.28 -17.08
C LEU A 18 1.73 3.62 -17.23
N ALA A 19 2.46 3.86 -18.32
CA ALA A 19 3.41 4.96 -18.44
C ALA A 19 2.74 6.36 -18.49
N GLU A 20 1.62 6.53 -19.21
CA GLU A 20 1.14 7.87 -19.57
C GLU A 20 -0.37 8.11 -19.44
N ASN A 21 -1.15 7.10 -19.05
CA ASN A 21 -2.60 7.24 -18.96
C ASN A 21 -3.03 7.86 -17.62
N VAL A 22 -3.63 9.06 -17.66
CA VAL A 22 -4.34 9.64 -16.52
C VAL A 22 -5.80 9.16 -16.56
N VAL A 23 -6.26 8.57 -15.47
CA VAL A 23 -7.58 7.96 -15.37
C VAL A 23 -8.36 8.52 -14.17
N PRO A 24 -9.71 8.51 -14.22
CA PRO A 24 -10.52 8.89 -13.07
C PRO A 24 -10.26 7.94 -11.90
N SER A 25 -9.92 8.51 -10.75
CA SER A 25 -9.76 7.74 -9.52
C SER A 25 -11.10 7.50 -8.82
N THR A 26 -11.18 6.49 -7.97
CA THR A 26 -12.36 6.24 -7.12
C THR A 26 -12.55 7.33 -6.05
N SER A 27 -11.53 8.15 -5.76
CA SER A 27 -11.59 9.21 -4.76
C SER A 27 -12.19 10.49 -5.32
N LYS A 28 -13.12 11.09 -4.56
CA LYS A 28 -13.64 12.43 -4.82
C LYS A 28 -12.92 13.47 -3.96
N ASN A 29 -12.75 14.66 -4.50
CA ASN A 29 -12.26 15.82 -3.74
C ASN A 29 -13.34 16.32 -2.76
N LYS A 30 -12.96 17.24 -1.88
CA LYS A 30 -13.90 17.91 -0.95
C LYS A 30 -15.07 18.61 -1.66
N LYS A 31 -14.89 18.97 -2.94
CA LYS A 31 -15.91 19.57 -3.81
C LYS A 31 -16.80 18.53 -4.54
N GLY A 32 -16.58 17.23 -4.30
CA GLY A 32 -17.32 16.14 -4.96
C GLY A 32 -16.81 15.76 -6.35
N GLU A 33 -15.83 16.48 -6.89
CA GLU A 33 -15.22 16.22 -8.20
C GLU A 33 -14.33 14.97 -8.17
N ILE A 34 -14.36 14.19 -9.26
CA ILE A 34 -13.52 13.01 -9.43
C ILE A 34 -12.06 13.43 -9.61
N VAL A 35 -11.15 12.86 -8.81
CA VAL A 35 -9.72 13.19 -8.92
C VAL A 35 -9.09 12.38 -10.03
N MET A 36 -8.43 13.06 -10.96
CA MET A 36 -7.64 12.44 -12.02
C MET A 36 -6.27 12.03 -11.50
N LYS A 37 -5.89 10.76 -11.68
CA LYS A 37 -4.58 10.22 -11.22
C LYS A 37 -3.95 9.35 -12.30
N PRO A 38 -2.61 9.28 -12.35
CA PRO A 38 -1.93 8.31 -13.22
C PRO A 38 -2.36 6.87 -12.96
N LYS A 39 -2.54 6.09 -14.03
CA LYS A 39 -2.85 4.65 -13.96
C LYS A 39 -1.78 3.88 -13.17
N SER A 40 -0.50 4.26 -13.31
CA SER A 40 0.62 3.72 -12.53
C SER A 40 0.45 3.89 -11.02
N VAL A 41 0.02 5.09 -10.57
CA VAL A 41 -0.21 5.40 -9.16
C VAL A 41 -1.40 4.60 -8.62
N LEU A 42 -2.48 4.45 -9.38
CA LEU A 42 -3.63 3.65 -8.98
C LEU A 42 -3.29 2.16 -8.89
N ALA A 43 -2.59 1.62 -9.88
CA ALA A 43 -2.16 0.22 -9.90
C ALA A 43 -1.25 -0.10 -8.71
N TYR A 44 -0.25 0.75 -8.44
CA TYR A 44 0.63 0.60 -7.29
C TYR A 44 -0.13 0.68 -5.96
N ASN A 45 -1.01 1.68 -5.79
CA ASN A 45 -1.81 1.82 -4.57
C ASN A 45 -2.80 0.67 -4.38
N LYS A 46 -3.23 -0.03 -5.43
CA LYS A 46 -4.05 -1.24 -5.31
C LYS A 46 -3.20 -2.42 -4.84
N ALA A 47 -2.01 -2.60 -5.42
CA ALA A 47 -1.13 -3.74 -5.12
C ALA A 47 -0.46 -3.64 -3.74
N LYS A 48 0.00 -2.45 -3.34
CA LYS A 48 0.81 -2.27 -2.12
C LYS A 48 0.06 -2.57 -0.81
N LYS A 49 -1.28 -2.48 -0.83
CA LYS A 49 -2.13 -2.61 0.37
C LYS A 49 -2.06 -3.98 1.04
N GLY A 50 -1.61 -5.02 0.32
CA GLY A 50 -1.60 -6.38 0.84
C GLY A 50 -0.79 -6.53 2.13
N VAL A 51 0.42 -5.95 2.15
CA VAL A 51 1.31 -6.00 3.33
C VAL A 51 0.70 -5.25 4.50
N ASP A 52 0.25 -4.00 4.27
CA ASP A 52 -0.38 -3.18 5.33
C ASP A 52 -1.59 -3.87 5.97
N VAL A 53 -2.43 -4.53 5.15
CA VAL A 53 -3.62 -5.26 5.64
C VAL A 53 -3.23 -6.51 6.42
N SER A 54 -2.22 -7.25 5.94
CA SER A 54 -1.70 -8.43 6.63
C SER A 54 -1.13 -8.06 8.01
N ASP A 55 -0.28 -7.04 8.06
CA ASP A 55 0.30 -6.52 9.30
C ASP A 55 -0.78 -6.01 10.25
N GLN A 56 -1.78 -5.30 9.72
CA GLN A 56 -2.92 -4.83 10.51
C GLN A 56 -3.69 -6.02 11.14
N MET A 57 -3.98 -7.06 10.37
CA MET A 57 -4.69 -8.24 10.88
C MET A 57 -3.86 -8.97 11.96
N SER A 58 -2.56 -9.14 11.71
CA SER A 58 -1.63 -9.75 12.67
C SER A 58 -1.53 -8.94 13.96
N SER A 59 -1.60 -7.60 13.88
CA SER A 59 -1.59 -6.73 15.07
C SER A 59 -2.86 -6.84 15.92
N TYR A 60 -4.03 -7.05 15.30
CA TYR A 60 -5.30 -7.18 16.02
C TYR A 60 -5.41 -8.50 16.78
N CYS A 61 -4.85 -9.59 16.23
CA CYS A 61 -4.95 -10.94 16.79
C CYS A 61 -3.58 -11.49 17.21
N THR A 62 -2.68 -10.66 17.74
CA THR A 62 -1.31 -11.10 18.04
C THR A 62 -1.21 -12.05 19.24
N CYS A 63 -0.56 -13.20 19.04
CA CYS A 63 -0.18 -14.12 20.11
C CYS A 63 1.17 -13.79 20.77
N ILE A 64 1.86 -12.72 20.31
CA ILE A 64 3.20 -12.37 20.77
C ILE A 64 3.15 -11.88 22.23
N ARG A 65 4.01 -12.46 23.09
CA ARG A 65 4.16 -12.07 24.50
C ARG A 65 5.55 -11.51 24.79
N ARG A 66 5.67 -10.71 25.85
CA ARG A 66 6.96 -10.18 26.32
C ARG A 66 7.89 -11.34 26.69
N THR A 67 9.06 -11.38 26.09
CA THR A 67 10.09 -12.41 26.34
C THR A 67 11.48 -11.82 26.15
N LEU A 68 12.48 -12.36 26.86
CA LEU A 68 13.88 -11.96 26.75
C LEU A 68 14.57 -12.58 25.52
N LYS A 69 14.03 -13.68 24.98
CA LYS A 69 14.64 -14.44 23.88
C LYS A 69 13.95 -14.12 22.56
N TRP A 70 14.66 -13.42 21.65
CA TRP A 70 14.10 -12.93 20.38
C TRP A 70 13.57 -14.05 19.46
N TYR A 71 14.25 -15.19 19.39
CA TYR A 71 13.87 -16.31 18.52
C TYR A 71 12.49 -16.91 18.86
N LYS A 72 12.02 -16.75 20.11
CA LYS A 72 10.68 -17.19 20.50
C LYS A 72 9.59 -16.35 19.84
N LYS A 73 9.83 -15.06 19.60
CA LYS A 73 8.88 -14.19 18.90
C LYS A 73 8.72 -14.65 17.47
N LEU A 74 9.84 -14.91 16.78
CA LEU A 74 9.82 -15.46 15.42
C LEU A 74 9.09 -16.80 15.33
N ALA A 75 9.32 -17.72 16.27
CA ALA A 75 8.64 -19.01 16.25
C ALA A 75 7.11 -18.88 16.43
N ILE A 76 6.66 -17.95 17.29
CA ILE A 76 5.23 -17.68 17.48
C ILE A 76 4.62 -17.04 16.23
N GLU A 77 5.30 -16.06 15.64
CA GLU A 77 4.86 -15.39 14.42
C GLU A 77 4.83 -16.34 13.22
N LEU A 78 5.78 -17.28 13.12
CA LEU A 78 5.76 -18.31 12.07
C LEU A 78 4.60 -19.32 12.23
N LEU A 79 4.20 -19.62 13.47
CA LEU A 79 3.16 -20.62 13.76
C LEU A 79 1.75 -20.03 13.79
N MET A 80 1.61 -18.77 14.21
CA MET A 80 0.33 -18.14 14.56
C MET A 80 0.12 -16.76 13.89
N GLY A 81 1.11 -16.27 13.15
CA GLY A 81 1.08 -14.97 12.46
C GLY A 81 0.61 -15.06 11.01
#